data_AF-A0A4X1V592-F1
#
_entry.id   AF-A0A4X1V592-F1
#
_cell.length_a   1.000
_cell.length_b   1.000
_cell.length_c   1.000
_cell.angle_alpha   90.00
_cell.angle_beta   90.00
_cell.angle_gamma   90.00
#
_symmetry.space_group_name_H-M   'P 1'
#
loop_
_entity.id
_entity.type
_entity.pdbx_description
1 polymer ?
#
loop_
_entity_poly.entity_id
_entity_poly.type
_entity_poly.pdbx_seq_one_letter_code
_entity_poly.pdbx_strand_id
1 'polypeptide(L)'
;MLENVYCFKISKRNQNASGCFPFLTERNWSEAVTRSAGIGPLQPPSRNWVSGLLATSSGDARRVRAKLIPVKNLLNCTLKSLNGAIHAPPQIYVEKTLAIIKPDIVDKEEEIQDIILRSGFTIVQRRKLHLSPEHCSNFYVEQYGKMFFPNLTAYMSSGPLVAMVLARHKAISYWKELLGPSNSLIAKETHPDSLRAIYGTDELRNALHGSNDFAAAEREIRFMFPAVITEPIPVGQAAKDYLNLYVIPTLLEGLTELCKQKPADPLIWLADWLLKNNPNKPKLCHHPIVEESH
;
A
#
# COMPACT_ATOMS: atom_id res chain seq x y z
N MET A 1 13.54 -35.43 -36.51
CA MET A 1 12.91 -34.31 -37.22
C MET A 1 12.19 -33.46 -36.20
N LEU A 2 12.82 -32.36 -35.76
CA LEU A 2 12.13 -31.39 -34.90
C LEU A 2 11.33 -30.48 -35.81
N GLU A 3 10.01 -30.54 -35.72
CA GLU A 3 9.12 -29.64 -36.46
C GLU A 3 9.41 -28.20 -36.05
N ASN A 4 9.69 -27.35 -37.04
CA ASN A 4 9.96 -25.94 -36.80
C ASN A 4 8.67 -25.26 -36.30
N VAL A 5 8.71 -24.72 -35.08
CA VAL A 5 7.61 -23.94 -34.50
C VAL A 5 7.82 -22.46 -34.82
N TYR A 6 6.77 -21.82 -35.33
CA TYR A 6 6.82 -20.46 -35.86
C TYR A 6 5.80 -19.53 -35.20
N CYS A 7 6.26 -18.39 -34.69
CA CYS A 7 5.41 -17.29 -34.20
C CYS A 7 5.39 -16.13 -35.19
N PHE A 8 4.28 -15.39 -35.23
CA PHE A 8 4.09 -14.22 -36.09
C PHE A 8 3.74 -12.97 -35.28
N LYS A 9 4.19 -11.81 -35.76
CA LYS A 9 3.81 -10.50 -35.25
C LYS A 9 3.13 -9.71 -36.37
N ILE A 10 1.89 -9.29 -36.15
CA ILE A 10 1.13 -8.43 -37.06
C ILE A 10 1.34 -6.98 -36.61
N SER A 11 1.65 -6.10 -37.56
CA SER A 11 1.77 -4.66 -37.30
C SER A 11 0.78 -3.90 -38.19
N LYS A 12 -0.11 -3.12 -37.57
CA LYS A 12 -0.97 -2.15 -38.27
C LYS A 12 -0.29 -0.78 -38.23
N ARG A 13 -0.28 -0.03 -39.34
CA ARG A 13 0.13 1.38 -39.30
C ARG A 13 -0.84 2.12 -38.34
N ASN A 14 -0.27 2.74 -37.31
CA ASN A 14 -0.91 3.52 -36.24
C ASN A 14 -1.68 2.80 -35.11
N GLN A 15 -1.60 1.46 -34.99
CA GLN A 15 -1.95 0.78 -33.73
C GLN A 15 -1.00 -0.41 -33.49
N ASN A 16 -0.19 -0.33 -32.43
CA ASN A 16 0.67 -1.44 -32.00
C ASN A 16 -0.15 -2.51 -31.26
N ALA A 17 -0.99 -3.26 -31.98
CA ALA A 17 -1.58 -4.47 -31.44
C ALA A 17 -0.62 -5.65 -31.68
N SER A 18 0.15 -6.04 -30.67
CA SER A 18 0.98 -7.25 -30.70
C SER A 18 0.26 -8.40 -29.99
N GLY A 19 -0.06 -9.47 -30.72
CA GLY A 19 -0.50 -10.74 -30.16
C GLY A 19 0.45 -11.86 -30.56
N CYS A 20 0.75 -12.78 -29.63
CA CYS A 20 1.42 -14.04 -29.90
C CYS A 20 0.38 -15.15 -29.85
N PHE A 21 0.17 -15.86 -30.97
CA PHE A 21 -0.63 -17.08 -30.98
C PHE A 21 0.29 -18.30 -30.91
N PRO A 22 -0.03 -19.32 -30.10
CA PRO A 22 0.84 -20.46 -29.93
C PRO A 22 0.57 -21.56 -30.99
N PHE A 23 1.67 -22.09 -31.54
CA PHE A 23 1.86 -23.36 -32.27
C PHE A 23 1.04 -23.62 -33.53
N LEU A 24 1.69 -23.50 -34.70
CA LEU A 24 1.26 -24.15 -35.95
C LEU A 24 2.46 -24.81 -36.64
N THR A 25 2.32 -26.07 -37.04
CA THR A 25 3.22 -26.80 -37.93
C THR A 25 3.05 -26.33 -39.38
N GLU A 26 4.09 -26.41 -40.23
CA GLU A 26 4.07 -25.90 -41.63
C GLU A 26 2.87 -26.36 -42.46
N ARG A 27 2.32 -27.56 -42.22
CA ARG A 27 1.22 -28.13 -43.03
C ARG A 27 -0.17 -27.53 -42.77
N ASN A 28 -0.43 -26.93 -41.60
CA ASN A 28 -1.77 -26.43 -41.23
C ASN A 28 -1.85 -24.89 -41.19
N TRP A 29 -0.87 -24.21 -41.78
CA TRP A 29 -0.61 -22.79 -41.56
C TRP A 29 -1.54 -21.84 -42.34
N SER A 30 -1.86 -22.17 -43.60
CA SER A 30 -2.73 -21.38 -44.48
C SER A 30 -4.18 -21.29 -43.93
N GLU A 31 -4.74 -22.40 -43.47
CA GLU A 31 -6.14 -22.47 -43.04
C GLU A 31 -6.38 -21.85 -41.65
N ALA A 32 -5.44 -22.04 -40.71
CA ALA A 32 -5.59 -21.56 -39.33
C ALA A 32 -5.51 -20.02 -39.21
N VAL A 33 -4.68 -19.38 -40.03
CA VAL A 33 -4.56 -17.90 -40.07
C VAL A 33 -5.77 -17.26 -40.77
N THR A 34 -6.26 -17.90 -41.83
CA THR A 34 -7.45 -17.45 -42.56
C THR A 34 -8.70 -17.47 -41.67
N ARG A 35 -8.87 -18.51 -40.85
CA ARG A 35 -10.05 -18.68 -39.96
C ARG A 35 -10.06 -17.80 -38.71
N SER A 36 -8.92 -17.51 -38.08
CA SER A 36 -8.91 -16.76 -36.80
C SER A 36 -8.77 -15.24 -36.95
N ALA A 37 -8.30 -14.73 -38.09
CA ALA A 37 -8.00 -13.31 -38.28
C ALA A 37 -8.73 -12.65 -39.48
N GLY A 38 -9.58 -13.38 -40.21
CA GLY A 38 -10.36 -12.84 -41.34
C GLY A 38 -9.51 -12.38 -42.53
N ILE A 39 -8.32 -12.98 -42.71
CA ILE A 39 -7.33 -12.61 -43.73
C ILE A 39 -7.49 -13.52 -44.94
N GLY A 40 -7.34 -13.02 -46.16
CA GLY A 40 -7.33 -13.84 -47.38
C GLY A 40 -6.09 -14.76 -47.49
N PRO A 41 -6.07 -15.69 -48.47
CA PRO A 41 -5.03 -16.70 -48.60
C PRO A 41 -3.62 -16.08 -48.73
N LEU A 42 -2.68 -16.59 -47.93
CA LEU A 42 -1.30 -16.13 -47.86
C LEU A 42 -0.42 -16.84 -48.89
N GLN A 43 0.50 -16.11 -49.53
CA GLN A 43 1.53 -16.71 -50.38
C GLN A 43 2.68 -17.32 -49.55
N PRO A 44 3.32 -18.40 -50.03
CA PRO A 44 4.43 -19.04 -49.31
C PRO A 44 5.64 -18.10 -49.14
N PRO A 45 6.43 -18.29 -48.06
CA PRO A 45 7.47 -17.34 -47.66
C PRO A 45 8.61 -17.26 -48.67
N SER A 46 8.89 -16.07 -49.19
CA SER A 46 10.18 -15.75 -49.79
C SER A 46 10.99 -14.90 -48.81
N ARG A 47 12.02 -15.48 -48.18
CA ARG A 47 12.97 -14.78 -47.29
C ARG A 47 12.35 -14.23 -45.97
N ASN A 48 11.86 -15.12 -45.12
CA ASN A 48 11.45 -14.88 -43.71
C ASN A 48 10.31 -13.87 -43.45
N TRP A 49 9.66 -13.39 -44.51
CA TRP A 49 8.49 -12.52 -44.44
C TRP A 49 7.35 -13.11 -45.26
N VAL A 50 6.14 -13.11 -44.69
CA VAL A 50 4.91 -13.47 -45.38
C VAL A 50 4.04 -12.22 -45.50
N SER A 51 3.49 -11.98 -46.69
CA SER A 51 2.61 -10.85 -46.96
C SER A 51 1.23 -11.34 -47.38
N GLY A 52 0.18 -10.76 -46.80
CA GLY A 52 -1.22 -11.05 -47.11
C GLY A 52 -2.08 -9.81 -47.20
N LEU A 53 -3.28 -9.95 -47.78
CA LEU A 53 -4.29 -8.89 -47.78
C LEU A 53 -5.40 -9.23 -46.78
N LEU A 54 -5.67 -8.29 -45.89
CA LEU A 54 -6.75 -8.36 -44.91
C LEU A 54 -7.93 -7.57 -45.49
N ALA A 55 -9.04 -8.26 -45.74
CA ALA A 55 -10.27 -7.63 -46.20
C ALA A 55 -11.03 -7.13 -44.97
N THR A 56 -11.37 -5.85 -44.95
CA THR A 56 -12.23 -5.27 -43.93
C THR A 56 -13.68 -5.28 -44.42
N SER A 57 -14.66 -5.32 -43.49
CA SER A 57 -16.09 -5.32 -43.84
C SER A 57 -16.54 -4.11 -44.66
N SER A 58 -15.69 -3.09 -44.81
CA SER A 58 -15.91 -1.88 -45.62
C SER A 58 -15.29 -1.94 -47.03
N GLY A 59 -14.80 -3.10 -47.49
CA GLY A 59 -14.26 -3.28 -48.85
C GLY A 59 -12.82 -2.79 -49.07
N ASP A 60 -12.19 -2.21 -48.04
CA ASP A 60 -10.81 -1.74 -48.10
C ASP A 60 -9.84 -2.91 -47.81
N ALA A 61 -9.06 -3.32 -48.83
CA ALA A 61 -8.06 -4.37 -48.70
C ALA A 61 -6.70 -3.78 -48.26
N ARG A 62 -6.20 -4.15 -47.08
CA ARG A 62 -4.91 -3.63 -46.56
C ARG A 62 -3.84 -4.72 -46.48
N ARG A 63 -2.61 -4.36 -46.86
CA ARG A 63 -1.46 -5.27 -46.89
C ARG A 63 -0.87 -5.46 -45.48
N VAL A 64 -0.89 -6.69 -44.99
CA VAL A 64 -0.32 -7.09 -43.70
C VAL A 64 0.99 -7.84 -43.94
N ARG A 65 2.00 -7.59 -43.12
CA ARG A 65 3.26 -8.34 -43.12
C ARG A 65 3.44 -9.08 -41.81
N ALA A 66 3.86 -10.32 -41.90
CA ALA A 66 4.13 -11.18 -40.77
C ALA A 66 5.57 -11.72 -40.88
N LYS A 67 6.30 -11.74 -39.75
CA LYS A 67 7.70 -12.19 -39.68
C LYS A 67 7.79 -13.49 -38.88
N LEU A 68 8.51 -14.46 -39.43
CA LEU A 68 8.84 -15.73 -38.76
C LEU A 68 9.99 -15.51 -37.77
N ILE A 69 9.79 -15.88 -36.49
CA ILE A 69 10.83 -15.74 -35.44
C ILE A 69 11.27 -17.13 -34.94
N PRO A 70 12.58 -17.45 -34.96
CA PRO A 70 13.12 -18.70 -34.40
C PRO A 70 12.98 -18.76 -32.87
N VAL A 71 12.69 -19.95 -32.32
CA VAL A 71 12.42 -20.18 -30.89
C VAL A 71 13.55 -19.71 -29.96
N LYS A 72 14.81 -19.78 -30.38
CA LYS A 72 15.96 -19.28 -29.57
C LYS A 72 15.88 -17.79 -29.24
N ASN A 73 15.13 -17.01 -30.02
CA ASN A 73 14.93 -15.59 -29.80
C ASN A 73 13.64 -15.26 -29.03
N LEU A 74 12.86 -16.26 -28.60
CA LEU A 74 11.62 -16.05 -27.85
C LEU A 74 11.89 -15.48 -26.44
N LEU A 75 12.92 -15.94 -25.72
CA LEU A 75 13.20 -15.46 -24.36
C LEU A 75 13.33 -13.93 -24.28
N ASN A 76 13.99 -13.32 -25.26
CA ASN A 76 14.15 -11.86 -25.33
C ASN A 76 12.89 -11.11 -25.79
N CYS A 77 11.99 -11.76 -26.53
CA CYS A 77 10.69 -11.17 -26.91
C CYS A 77 9.67 -11.26 -25.78
N THR A 78 9.66 -12.36 -25.03
CA THR A 78 8.79 -12.52 -23.85
C THR A 78 9.21 -11.57 -22.73
N LEU A 79 10.52 -11.40 -22.47
CA LEU A 79 11.02 -10.44 -21.47
C LEU A 79 10.72 -8.97 -21.84
N LYS A 80 10.78 -8.59 -23.12
CA LYS A 80 10.40 -7.23 -23.55
C LYS A 80 8.89 -6.99 -23.56
N SER A 81 8.07 -8.04 -23.74
CA SER A 81 6.61 -7.93 -23.69
C SER A 81 6.06 -7.98 -22.26
N LEU A 82 6.76 -8.64 -21.33
CA LEU A 82 6.39 -8.72 -19.91
C LEU A 82 6.73 -7.44 -19.12
N ASN A 83 7.59 -6.57 -19.66
CA ASN A 83 7.82 -5.23 -19.11
C ASN A 83 6.70 -4.23 -19.48
N GLY A 84 5.73 -4.64 -20.31
CA GLY A 84 4.50 -3.90 -20.57
C GLY A 84 3.39 -4.35 -19.64
N ALA A 85 3.23 -3.62 -18.52
CA ALA A 85 2.08 -3.69 -17.61
C ALA A 85 1.80 -5.05 -16.96
N ILE A 86 2.65 -5.44 -15.99
CA ILE A 86 2.13 -6.17 -14.82
C ILE A 86 1.26 -5.17 -14.07
N HIS A 87 -0.01 -5.04 -14.46
CA HIS A 87 -0.99 -4.44 -13.56
C HIS A 87 -1.06 -5.39 -12.35
N ALA A 88 -0.52 -4.94 -11.22
CA ALA A 88 -0.84 -5.54 -9.94
C ALA A 88 -2.36 -5.72 -9.87
N PRO A 89 -2.88 -6.82 -9.28
CA PRO A 89 -4.32 -6.97 -9.08
C PRO A 89 -4.85 -5.66 -8.46
N PRO A 90 -6.03 -5.16 -8.87
CA PRO A 90 -6.56 -3.91 -8.33
C PRO A 90 -6.67 -4.04 -6.82
N GLN A 91 -5.69 -3.48 -6.11
CA GLN A 91 -5.69 -3.46 -4.66
C GLN A 91 -6.73 -2.42 -4.28
N ILE A 92 -7.86 -2.88 -3.72
CA ILE A 92 -8.87 -1.99 -3.16
C ILE A 92 -8.26 -1.43 -1.87
N TYR A 93 -7.52 -0.34 -1.99
CA TYR A 93 -7.01 0.40 -0.85
C TYR A 93 -8.17 1.17 -0.22
N VAL A 94 -8.58 0.75 0.98
CA VAL A 94 -9.54 1.48 1.79
C VAL A 94 -8.76 2.36 2.76
N GLU A 95 -8.89 3.69 2.57
CA GLU A 95 -8.23 4.67 3.43
C GLU A 95 -8.70 4.52 4.88
N LYS A 96 -7.75 4.70 5.81
CA LYS A 96 -8.00 4.64 7.25
C LYS A 96 -7.68 5.99 7.89
N THR A 97 -8.41 6.33 8.93
CA THR A 97 -8.16 7.52 9.76
C THR A 97 -8.28 7.17 11.23
N LEU A 98 -7.56 7.90 12.09
CA LEU A 98 -7.77 7.82 13.53
C LEU A 98 -8.94 8.73 13.92
N ALA A 99 -9.89 8.18 14.67
CA ALA A 99 -10.88 8.95 15.42
C ALA A 99 -10.61 8.81 16.91
N ILE A 100 -10.69 9.92 17.65
CA ILE A 100 -10.66 9.89 19.12
C ILE A 100 -11.87 10.63 19.66
N ILE A 101 -12.57 9.98 20.58
CA ILE A 101 -13.56 10.58 21.50
C ILE A 101 -12.79 11.06 22.72
N LYS A 102 -12.80 12.37 22.95
CA LYS A 102 -12.04 13.04 24.02
C LYS A 102 -12.69 12.81 25.40
N PRO A 103 -11.95 13.07 26.51
CA PRO A 103 -12.40 12.71 27.84
C PRO A 103 -13.73 13.32 28.31
N ASP A 104 -14.12 14.47 27.77
CA ASP A 104 -15.32 15.22 28.14
C ASP A 104 -16.64 14.55 27.72
N ILE A 105 -16.61 13.70 26.69
CA ILE A 105 -17.81 13.16 26.05
C ILE A 105 -17.76 11.64 25.86
N VAL A 106 -16.94 10.94 26.65
CA VAL A 106 -16.83 9.47 26.58
C VAL A 106 -18.15 8.77 26.94
N ASP A 107 -19.02 9.40 27.71
CA ASP A 107 -20.38 8.91 27.99
C ASP A 107 -21.27 8.88 26.74
N LYS A 108 -20.96 9.69 25.73
CA LYS A 108 -21.67 9.74 24.42
C LYS A 108 -21.11 8.78 23.39
N GLU A 109 -20.26 7.85 23.83
CA GLU A 109 -19.56 6.93 22.94
C GLU A 109 -20.49 6.12 22.02
N GLU A 110 -21.58 5.55 22.56
CA GLU A 110 -22.50 4.71 21.79
C GLU A 110 -23.21 5.51 20.69
N GLU A 111 -23.70 6.70 21.03
CA GLU A 111 -24.36 7.62 20.11
C GLU A 111 -23.44 8.04 18.95
N ILE A 112 -22.18 8.36 19.26
CA ILE A 112 -21.18 8.76 18.26
C ILE A 112 -20.81 7.58 17.36
N GLN A 113 -20.70 6.36 17.91
CA GLN A 113 -20.47 5.16 17.11
C GLN A 113 -21.62 4.92 16.12
N ASP A 114 -22.87 5.09 16.55
CA ASP A 114 -24.03 4.96 15.67
C ASP A 114 -24.03 6.00 14.55
N ILE A 115 -23.59 7.23 14.82
CA ILE A 115 -23.42 8.26 13.78
C ILE A 115 -22.31 7.86 12.80
N ILE A 116 -21.17 7.36 13.28
CA ILE A 116 -20.05 6.88 12.46
C ILE A 116 -20.51 5.77 11.51
N LEU A 117 -21.21 4.75 12.03
CA LEU A 117 -21.71 3.62 11.26
C LEU A 117 -22.74 4.05 10.21
N ARG A 118 -23.72 4.89 10.59
CA ARG A 118 -24.71 5.45 9.66
C ARG A 118 -24.08 6.33 8.58
N SER A 119 -22.94 6.95 8.88
CA SER A 119 -22.17 7.74 7.92
C SER A 119 -21.36 6.87 6.93
N GLY A 120 -21.48 5.54 7.00
CA GLY A 120 -20.84 4.61 6.06
C GLY A 120 -19.37 4.32 6.35
N PHE A 121 -18.91 4.56 7.58
CA PHE A 121 -17.60 4.10 8.05
C PHE A 121 -17.67 2.68 8.59
N THR A 122 -16.59 1.94 8.40
CA THR A 122 -16.34 0.69 9.12
C THR A 122 -15.40 0.98 10.28
N ILE A 123 -15.81 0.62 11.50
CA ILE A 123 -14.92 0.64 12.67
C ILE A 123 -14.05 -0.62 12.61
N VAL A 124 -12.78 -0.46 12.21
CA VAL A 124 -11.83 -1.58 12.10
C VAL A 124 -11.39 -2.04 13.48
N GLN A 125 -11.07 -1.08 14.34
CA GLN A 125 -10.64 -1.31 15.70
C GLN A 125 -11.10 -0.19 16.61
N ARG A 126 -11.24 -0.53 17.89
CA ARG A 126 -11.66 0.35 18.96
C ARG A 126 -10.95 -0.04 20.23
N ARG A 127 -10.50 0.94 21.01
CA ARG A 127 -10.06 0.71 22.40
C ARG A 127 -10.33 1.94 23.26
N LYS A 128 -10.65 1.70 24.52
CA LYS A 128 -10.71 2.73 25.57
C LYS A 128 -9.38 2.75 26.29
N LEU A 129 -8.82 3.94 26.50
CA LEU A 129 -7.51 4.10 27.14
C LEU A 129 -7.45 5.38 27.97
N HIS A 130 -6.48 5.47 28.87
CA HIS A 130 -6.17 6.70 29.60
C HIS A 130 -4.69 7.01 29.36
N LEU A 131 -4.41 8.11 28.67
CA LEU A 131 -3.04 8.51 28.35
C LEU A 131 -2.41 9.24 29.54
N SER A 132 -1.14 8.94 29.82
CA SER A 132 -0.32 9.79 30.69
C SER A 132 -0.03 11.14 30.01
N PRO A 133 0.29 12.19 30.78
CA PRO A 133 0.74 13.46 30.21
C PRO A 133 1.89 13.30 29.22
N GLU A 134 2.86 12.42 29.51
CA GLU A 134 4.00 12.13 28.64
C GLU A 134 3.57 11.49 27.31
N HIS A 135 2.63 10.54 27.34
CA HIS A 135 2.09 9.96 26.12
C HIS A 135 1.28 10.99 25.32
N CYS A 136 0.50 11.86 25.98
CA CYS A 136 -0.21 12.96 25.33
C CYS A 136 0.77 13.93 24.65
N SER A 137 1.86 14.32 25.31
CA SER A 137 2.85 15.22 24.71
C SER A 137 3.55 14.59 23.50
N ASN A 138 3.83 13.29 23.55
CA ASN A 138 4.41 12.57 22.42
C ASN A 138 3.42 12.45 21.25
N PHE A 139 2.13 12.23 21.53
CA PHE A 139 1.10 12.18 20.51
C PHE A 139 0.92 13.54 19.80
N TYR A 140 0.95 14.65 20.55
CA TYR A 140 0.79 16.01 20.03
C TYR A 140 2.11 16.73 19.74
N VAL A 141 3.21 16.01 19.49
CA VAL A 141 4.56 16.60 19.33
C VAL A 141 4.64 17.71 18.27
N GLU A 142 3.84 17.65 17.20
CA GLU A 142 3.76 18.70 16.17
C GLU A 142 3.19 20.03 16.68
N GLN A 143 2.49 19.99 17.81
CA GLN A 143 1.93 21.17 18.48
C GLN A 143 2.90 21.74 19.53
N TYR A 144 4.08 21.13 19.70
CA TYR A 144 5.10 21.62 20.63
C TYR A 144 5.50 23.07 20.32
N GLY A 145 5.67 23.87 21.36
CA GLY A 145 5.96 25.30 21.26
C GLY A 145 4.75 26.21 21.07
N LYS A 146 3.54 25.66 20.86
CA LYS A 146 2.30 26.45 20.85
C LYS A 146 1.83 26.76 22.28
N MET A 147 1.31 27.97 22.50
CA MET A 147 0.85 28.43 23.82
C MET A 147 -0.20 27.49 24.47
N PHE A 148 -1.04 26.84 23.67
CA PHE A 148 -2.09 25.93 24.17
C PHE A 148 -1.60 24.49 24.41
N PHE A 149 -0.37 24.13 24.04
CA PHE A 149 0.13 22.75 24.11
C PHE A 149 0.13 22.14 25.51
N PRO A 150 0.54 22.85 26.59
CA PRO A 150 0.46 22.32 27.95
C PRO A 150 -0.98 22.01 28.36
N ASN A 151 -1.92 22.92 28.03
CA ASN A 151 -3.34 22.75 28.33
C ASN A 151 -3.95 21.58 27.55
N LEU A 152 -3.54 21.40 26.28
CA LEU A 152 -3.94 20.26 25.46
C LEU A 152 -3.49 18.93 26.08
N THR A 153 -2.23 18.88 26.52
CA THR A 153 -1.65 17.68 27.14
C THR A 153 -2.34 17.35 28.46
N ALA A 154 -2.53 18.34 29.33
CA ALA A 154 -3.23 18.19 30.60
C ALA A 154 -4.68 17.75 30.40
N TYR A 155 -5.38 18.35 29.43
CA TYR A 155 -6.75 17.99 29.11
C TYR A 155 -6.89 16.55 28.61
N MET A 156 -6.07 16.15 27.63
CA MET A 156 -6.15 14.82 27.03
C MET A 156 -5.72 13.70 28.00
N SER A 157 -4.95 14.02 29.03
CA SER A 157 -4.57 13.10 30.11
C SER A 157 -5.48 13.17 31.35
N SER A 158 -6.50 14.02 31.35
CA SER A 158 -7.38 14.22 32.51
C SER A 158 -8.33 13.05 32.80
N GLY A 159 -8.51 12.15 31.84
CA GLY A 159 -9.43 11.02 31.99
C GLY A 159 -9.34 10.00 30.85
N PRO A 160 -10.23 9.00 30.86
CA PRO A 160 -10.29 8.02 29.78
C PRO A 160 -10.72 8.69 28.48
N LEU A 161 -10.30 8.12 27.35
CA LEU A 161 -10.69 8.48 26.00
C LEU A 161 -10.92 7.21 25.18
N VAL A 162 -11.58 7.32 24.03
CA VAL A 162 -11.80 6.19 23.12
C VAL A 162 -11.13 6.47 21.80
N ALA A 163 -10.21 5.59 21.39
CA ALA A 163 -9.58 5.63 20.07
C ALA A 163 -10.24 4.59 19.16
N MET A 164 -10.42 4.95 17.89
CA MET A 164 -10.97 4.08 16.85
C MET A 164 -10.20 4.24 15.54
N VAL A 165 -10.02 3.13 14.83
CA VAL A 165 -9.55 3.13 13.45
C VAL A 165 -10.76 3.03 12.54
N LEU A 166 -11.02 4.08 11.78
CA LEU A 166 -12.14 4.13 10.84
C LEU A 166 -11.65 3.85 9.43
N ALA A 167 -12.39 3.05 8.66
CA ALA A 167 -12.09 2.75 7.27
C ALA A 167 -13.25 3.13 6.35
N ARG A 168 -12.94 3.81 5.26
CA ARG A 168 -13.90 4.23 4.20
C ARG A 168 -13.12 4.69 2.97
N HIS A 169 -13.78 4.73 1.80
CA HIS A 169 -13.26 5.52 0.69
C HIS A 169 -13.21 7.01 1.09
N LYS A 170 -12.03 7.65 0.97
CA LYS A 170 -11.83 9.04 1.42
C LYS A 170 -12.17 9.26 2.90
N ALA A 171 -11.89 8.27 3.75
CA ALA A 171 -12.08 8.30 5.20
C ALA A 171 -11.58 9.58 5.88
N ILE A 172 -10.38 10.08 5.55
CA ILE A 172 -9.80 11.24 6.23
C ILE A 172 -10.63 12.49 5.93
N SER A 173 -10.90 12.75 4.65
CA SER A 173 -11.68 13.94 4.27
C SER A 173 -13.12 13.85 4.76
N TYR A 174 -13.76 12.68 4.65
CA TYR A 174 -15.13 12.49 5.13
C TYR A 174 -15.22 12.62 6.65
N TRP A 175 -14.23 12.13 7.39
CA TRP A 175 -14.24 12.25 8.84
C TRP A 175 -14.08 13.71 9.25
N LYS A 176 -13.19 14.46 8.60
CA LYS A 176 -13.03 15.91 8.82
C LYS A 176 -14.29 16.71 8.49
N GLU A 177 -14.99 16.35 7.41
CA GLU A 177 -16.27 16.95 7.05
C GLU A 177 -17.34 16.71 8.14
N LEU A 178 -17.46 15.46 8.60
CA LEU A 178 -18.39 15.09 9.67
C LEU A 178 -18.05 15.76 11.01
N LEU A 179 -16.75 15.95 11.30
CA LEU A 179 -16.29 16.68 12.47
C LEU A 179 -16.62 18.17 12.41
N GLY A 180 -16.45 18.81 11.25
CA GLY A 180 -16.54 20.26 11.10
C GLY A 180 -15.30 21.02 11.65
N PRO A 181 -15.37 22.36 11.67
CA PRO A 181 -14.26 23.23 12.10
C PRO A 181 -13.73 22.88 13.49
N SER A 182 -12.42 23.01 13.71
CA SER A 182 -11.78 22.66 15.00
C SER A 182 -12.27 23.49 16.17
N ASN A 183 -12.65 24.75 15.94
CA ASN A 183 -13.28 25.58 16.97
C ASN A 183 -14.79 25.34 16.96
N SER A 184 -15.31 24.81 18.05
CA SER A 184 -16.74 24.46 18.19
C SER A 184 -17.68 25.66 18.07
N LEU A 185 -17.25 26.88 18.41
CA LEU A 185 -18.08 28.08 18.22
C LEU A 185 -18.28 28.36 16.73
N ILE A 186 -17.18 28.31 15.95
CA ILE A 186 -17.24 28.46 14.50
C ILE A 186 -18.04 27.31 13.88
N ALA A 187 -17.89 26.08 14.39
CA ALA A 187 -18.65 24.93 13.93
C ALA A 187 -20.16 25.14 14.13
N LYS A 188 -20.60 25.65 15.28
CA LYS A 188 -22.02 25.95 15.56
C LYS A 188 -22.61 26.97 14.59
N GLU A 189 -21.82 27.95 14.17
CA GLU A 189 -22.26 29.00 13.24
C GLU A 189 -22.29 28.52 11.79
N THR A 190 -21.28 27.75 11.37
CA THR A 190 -21.05 27.43 9.95
C THR A 190 -21.50 26.03 9.54
N HIS A 191 -21.47 25.07 10.47
CA HIS A 191 -21.78 23.65 10.27
C HIS A 191 -22.54 23.11 11.49
N PRO A 192 -23.78 23.59 11.75
CA PRO A 192 -24.53 23.29 12.97
C PRO A 192 -24.80 21.79 13.19
N ASP A 193 -24.83 21.02 12.10
CA ASP A 193 -25.03 19.56 12.14
C ASP A 193 -23.73 18.75 12.32
N SER A 194 -22.57 19.43 12.38
CA SER A 194 -21.28 18.75 12.58
C SER A 194 -21.11 18.25 14.01
N LEU A 195 -20.32 17.19 14.18
CA LEU A 195 -20.12 16.59 15.50
C LEU A 195 -19.50 17.58 16.50
N ARG A 196 -18.61 18.49 16.06
CA ARG A 196 -18.03 19.52 16.93
C ARG A 196 -19.00 20.63 17.29
N ALA A 197 -20.02 20.87 16.48
CA ALA A 197 -21.10 21.79 16.82
C ALA A 197 -22.04 21.20 17.87
N ILE A 198 -22.37 19.91 17.73
CA ILE A 198 -23.31 19.20 18.61
C ILE A 198 -22.67 18.91 19.98
N TYR A 199 -21.45 18.35 20.00
CA TYR A 199 -20.84 17.84 21.24
C TYR A 199 -19.76 18.76 21.83
N GLY A 200 -19.20 19.68 21.04
CA GLY A 200 -18.09 20.52 21.48
C GLY A 200 -18.52 21.82 22.16
N THR A 201 -17.71 22.27 23.12
CA THR A 201 -17.97 23.48 23.91
C THR A 201 -17.04 24.64 23.56
N ASP A 202 -15.76 24.35 23.31
CA ASP A 202 -14.73 25.34 23.02
C ASP A 202 -13.66 24.79 22.05
N GLU A 203 -12.59 25.54 21.79
CA GLU A 203 -11.51 25.13 20.88
C GLU A 203 -10.73 23.89 21.37
N LEU A 204 -10.53 23.76 22.68
CA LEU A 204 -9.81 22.65 23.30
C LEU A 204 -10.73 21.45 23.50
N ARG A 205 -11.91 21.68 24.06
CA ARG A 205 -13.02 20.74 24.29
C ARG A 205 -13.97 20.71 23.10
N ASN A 206 -13.41 20.37 21.95
CA ASN A 206 -14.15 20.19 20.71
C ASN A 206 -14.62 18.73 20.52
N ALA A 207 -14.74 17.96 21.60
CA ALA A 207 -15.22 16.57 21.66
C ALA A 207 -14.43 15.49 20.90
N LEU A 208 -13.93 15.76 19.70
CA LEU A 208 -13.43 14.75 18.77
C LEU A 208 -12.16 15.17 18.03
N HIS A 209 -11.26 14.21 17.84
CA HIS A 209 -10.05 14.34 17.01
C HIS A 209 -10.14 13.47 15.75
N GLY A 210 -9.53 13.97 14.68
CA GLY A 210 -9.36 13.27 13.42
C GLY A 210 -8.00 13.59 12.82
N SER A 211 -7.38 12.62 12.17
CA SER A 211 -6.09 12.81 11.50
C SER A 211 -6.19 13.84 10.37
N ASN A 212 -5.14 14.65 10.18
CA ASN A 212 -5.17 15.75 9.20
C ASN A 212 -4.96 15.29 7.75
N ASP A 213 -4.09 14.29 7.57
CA ASP A 213 -3.66 13.72 6.30
C ASP A 213 -3.23 12.24 6.50
N PHE A 214 -2.83 11.58 5.41
CA PHE A 214 -2.44 10.17 5.41
C PHE A 214 -1.25 9.87 6.34
N ALA A 215 -0.22 10.73 6.32
CA ALA A 215 1.00 10.50 7.11
C ALA A 215 0.70 10.66 8.61
N ALA A 216 -0.12 11.64 8.97
CA ALA A 216 -0.65 11.79 10.31
C ALA A 216 -1.48 10.57 10.71
N ALA A 217 -2.41 10.11 9.86
CA ALA A 217 -3.24 8.95 10.15
C ALA A 217 -2.43 7.68 10.42
N GLU A 218 -1.44 7.36 9.59
CA GLU A 218 -0.58 6.19 9.79
C GLU A 218 0.19 6.26 11.12
N ARG A 219 0.81 7.41 11.41
CA ARG A 219 1.56 7.62 12.66
C ARG A 219 0.66 7.55 13.88
N GLU A 220 -0.47 8.25 13.84
CA GLU A 220 -1.43 8.34 14.93
C GLU A 220 -2.09 6.98 15.22
N ILE A 221 -2.47 6.23 14.17
CA ILE A 221 -2.99 4.87 14.33
C ILE A 221 -1.90 3.96 14.91
N ARG A 222 -0.66 4.01 14.42
CA ARG A 222 0.43 3.19 14.96
C ARG A 222 0.73 3.51 16.42
N PHE A 223 0.67 4.78 16.81
CA PHE A 223 0.81 5.20 18.21
C PHE A 223 -0.32 4.64 19.07
N MET A 224 -1.56 4.76 18.59
CA MET A 224 -2.74 4.29 19.31
C MET A 224 -2.98 2.78 19.17
N PHE A 225 -2.30 2.08 18.28
CA PHE A 225 -2.59 0.68 18.01
C PHE A 225 -1.31 -0.04 17.57
N PRO A 226 -0.31 -0.18 18.46
CA PRO A 226 1.01 -0.71 18.09
C PRO A 226 0.99 -2.18 17.66
N ALA A 227 -0.01 -2.96 18.10
CA ALA A 227 -0.20 -4.35 17.71
C ALA A 227 -0.88 -4.51 16.34
N VAL A 228 -1.26 -3.41 15.70
CA VAL A 228 -2.03 -3.43 14.46
C VAL A 228 -1.13 -3.28 13.27
N ILE A 229 -1.22 -4.25 12.37
CA ILE A 229 -0.65 -4.14 11.04
C ILE A 229 -1.55 -3.17 10.25
N THR A 230 -1.22 -1.88 10.28
CA THR A 230 -1.81 -0.91 9.37
C THR A 230 -1.15 -1.05 8.01
N GLU A 231 -1.85 -1.71 7.09
CA GLU A 231 -1.53 -1.72 5.68
C GLU A 231 -1.61 -0.31 5.05
N PRO A 232 -0.76 0.00 4.04
CA PRO A 232 -0.33 -0.94 3.01
C PRO A 232 0.89 -1.77 3.45
N ILE A 233 0.79 -3.10 3.33
CA ILE A 233 2.02 -3.91 3.19
C ILE A 233 2.74 -3.31 1.98
N PRO A 234 3.99 -2.84 2.12
CA PRO A 234 4.70 -2.31 0.98
C PRO A 234 4.75 -3.40 -0.09
N VAL A 235 4.23 -3.09 -1.28
CA VAL A 235 4.15 -3.99 -2.43
C VAL A 235 5.01 -3.47 -3.57
N GLY A 236 5.45 -4.37 -4.46
CA GLY A 236 6.24 -3.99 -5.62
C GLY A 236 7.57 -3.35 -5.24
N GLN A 237 7.81 -2.12 -5.71
CA GLN A 237 9.09 -1.43 -5.48
C GLN A 237 9.27 -1.00 -4.02
N ALA A 238 8.22 -0.52 -3.36
CA ALA A 238 8.30 -0.12 -1.95
C ALA A 238 8.67 -1.29 -1.03
N ALA A 239 8.20 -2.51 -1.36
CA ALA A 239 8.58 -3.74 -0.65
C ALA A 239 10.07 -4.01 -0.79
N LYS A 240 10.57 -3.92 -2.02
CA LYS A 240 11.98 -4.13 -2.35
C LYS A 240 12.86 -3.10 -1.67
N ASP A 241 12.46 -1.83 -1.70
CA ASP A 241 13.21 -0.74 -1.08
C ASP A 241 13.28 -0.94 0.44
N TYR A 242 12.14 -1.27 1.08
CA TYR A 242 12.12 -1.57 2.50
C TYR A 242 13.01 -2.76 2.87
N LEU A 243 12.92 -3.86 2.11
CA LEU A 243 13.77 -5.04 2.32
C LEU A 243 15.25 -4.67 2.15
N ASN A 244 15.62 -3.95 1.09
CA ASN A 244 16.99 -3.56 0.80
C ASN A 244 17.57 -2.61 1.85
N LEU A 245 16.77 -1.67 2.35
CA LEU A 245 17.22 -0.64 3.29
C LEU A 245 17.31 -1.15 4.72
N TYR A 246 16.35 -1.97 5.16
CA TYR A 246 16.16 -2.27 6.58
C TYR A 246 16.35 -3.74 6.96
N VAL A 247 16.14 -4.68 6.03
CA VAL A 247 16.10 -6.13 6.36
C VAL A 247 17.33 -6.86 5.83
N ILE A 248 17.61 -6.70 4.53
CA ILE A 248 18.66 -7.43 3.81
C ILE A 248 20.05 -7.19 4.37
N PRO A 249 20.48 -5.97 4.75
CA PRO A 249 21.84 -5.75 5.26
C PRO A 249 22.14 -6.62 6.49
N THR A 250 21.25 -6.59 7.49
CA THR A 250 21.40 -7.37 8.73
C THR A 250 21.17 -8.86 8.50
N LEU A 251 20.18 -9.23 7.68
CA LEU A 251 19.89 -10.63 7.41
C LEU A 251 21.02 -11.30 6.62
N LEU A 252 21.60 -10.62 5.63
CA LEU A 252 22.71 -11.14 4.83
C LEU A 252 23.94 -11.39 5.69
N GLU A 253 24.25 -10.48 6.61
CA GLU A 253 25.34 -10.66 7.56
C GLU A 253 25.10 -11.87 8.49
N GLY A 254 23.89 -11.99 9.04
CA GLY A 254 23.52 -13.12 9.89
C GLY A 254 23.58 -14.46 9.15
N LEU A 255 23.08 -14.52 7.91
CA LEU A 255 23.16 -15.72 7.06
C LEU A 255 24.60 -16.06 6.66
N THR A 256 25.43 -15.04 6.44
CA THR A 256 26.85 -15.23 6.15
C THR A 256 27.57 -15.84 7.35
N GLU A 257 27.28 -15.34 8.56
CA GLU A 257 27.88 -15.85 9.79
C GLU A 257 27.35 -17.25 10.16
N LEU A 258 26.07 -17.51 9.93
CA LEU A 258 25.47 -18.83 10.07
C LEU A 258 26.19 -19.87 9.18
N CYS A 259 26.47 -19.52 7.92
CA CYS A 259 27.20 -20.39 7.00
C CYS A 259 28.65 -20.67 7.44
N LYS A 260 29.28 -19.75 8.17
CA LYS A 260 30.63 -19.95 8.72
C LYS A 260 30.62 -20.86 9.94
N GLN A 261 29.70 -20.63 10.88
CA GLN A 261 29.70 -21.34 12.17
C GLN A 261 29.04 -22.72 12.10
N LYS A 262 28.08 -22.92 11.19
CA LYS A 262 27.34 -24.18 10.99
C LYS A 262 26.86 -24.80 12.32
N PRO A 263 26.10 -24.04 13.13
CA PRO A 263 25.61 -24.52 14.42
C PRO A 263 24.64 -25.70 14.25
N ALA A 264 24.47 -26.50 15.31
CA ALA A 264 23.59 -27.66 15.32
C ALA A 264 22.11 -27.30 15.09
N ASP A 265 21.67 -26.12 15.55
CA ASP A 265 20.35 -25.56 15.26
C ASP A 265 20.51 -24.21 14.54
N PRO A 266 20.48 -24.21 13.18
CA PRO A 266 20.66 -22.99 12.40
C PRO A 266 19.57 -21.94 12.59
N LEU A 267 18.34 -22.36 12.88
CA LEU A 267 17.19 -21.46 12.95
C LEU A 267 17.22 -20.68 14.26
N ILE A 268 17.38 -21.37 15.39
CA ILE A 268 17.46 -20.73 16.71
C ILE A 268 18.70 -19.85 16.79
N TRP A 269 19.84 -20.35 16.31
CA TRP A 269 21.07 -19.56 16.30
C TRP A 269 20.92 -18.27 15.49
N LEU A 270 20.30 -18.33 14.31
CA LEU A 270 20.08 -17.14 13.48
C LEU A 270 19.11 -16.16 14.16
N ALA A 271 18.05 -16.65 14.79
CA ALA A 271 17.12 -15.81 15.54
C ALA A 271 17.82 -15.06 16.68
N ASP A 272 18.61 -15.76 17.49
CA ASP A 272 19.40 -15.15 18.57
C ASP A 272 20.43 -14.16 18.04
N TRP A 273 21.10 -14.50 16.94
CA TRP A 273 22.05 -13.62 16.27
C TRP A 273 21.39 -12.32 15.80
N LEU A 274 20.21 -12.41 15.17
CA LEU A 274 19.45 -11.24 14.70
C LEU A 274 18.96 -10.37 15.87
N LEU A 275 18.52 -10.99 16.97
CA LEU A 275 18.13 -10.26 18.18
C LEU A 275 19.28 -9.50 18.83
N LYS A 276 20.49 -10.08 18.80
CA LYS A 276 21.72 -9.48 19.33
C LYS A 276 22.27 -8.37 18.43
N ASN A 277 22.16 -8.52 17.11
CA ASN A 277 22.70 -7.60 16.12
C ASN A 277 21.64 -6.69 15.49
N ASN A 278 20.51 -6.46 16.18
CA ASN A 278 19.45 -5.58 15.69
C ASN A 278 19.92 -4.11 15.72
N PRO A 279 20.02 -3.43 14.57
CA PRO A 279 20.50 -2.04 14.49
C PRO A 279 19.55 -1.03 15.15
N ASN A 280 18.28 -1.40 15.37
CA ASN A 280 17.25 -0.55 15.97
C ASN A 280 17.08 -0.76 17.48
N LYS A 281 17.88 -1.64 18.10
CA LYS A 281 17.83 -1.85 19.55
C LYS A 281 18.69 -0.77 20.22
N PRO A 282 18.16 0.02 21.17
CA PRO A 282 18.97 0.97 21.91
C PRO A 282 20.06 0.20 22.68
N LYS A 283 21.32 0.59 22.48
CA LYS A 283 22.46 0.03 23.23
C LYS A 283 22.38 0.59 24.65
N LEU A 284 21.85 -0.21 25.58
CA LEU A 284 22.00 0.08 27.00
C LEU A 284 23.48 -0.13 27.36
N CYS A 285 24.24 0.96 27.44
CA CYS A 285 25.58 0.94 28.00
C CYS A 285 25.44 0.70 29.51
N HIS A 286 25.65 -0.53 29.96
CA HIS A 286 25.96 -0.77 31.36
C HIS A 286 27.37 -0.21 31.62
N HIS A 287 27.46 1.02 32.11
CA HIS A 287 28.67 1.43 32.80
C HIS A 287 28.75 0.61 34.09
N PRO A 288 29.85 -0.13 34.32
CA PRO A 288 30.08 -0.71 35.63
C PRO A 288 30.12 0.43 36.64
N ILE A 289 29.23 0.38 37.62
CA ILE A 289 29.28 1.24 38.79
C ILE A 289 30.61 0.88 39.46
N VAL A 290 31.58 1.78 39.38
CA VAL A 290 32.77 1.72 40.22
C VAL A 290 32.28 2.04 41.62
N GLU A 291 32.20 1.03 42.48
CA GLU A 291 32.10 1.24 43.93
C GLU A 291 33.39 1.94 44.37
N GLU A 292 33.32 3.25 44.58
CA GLU A 292 34.34 3.94 45.37
C GLU A 292 34.20 3.49 46.83
N SER A 293 35.05 2.55 47.21
CA SER A 293 35.38 2.29 48.61
C SER A 293 36.31 3.40 49.13
N HIS A 294 35.76 4.23 50.02
CA HIS A 294 36.38 5.04 51.09
C HIS A 294 35.97 6.51 51.12
#